data_AF-A0A7V4LST6-F1
#
_entry.id   AF-A0A7V4LST6-F1
#
_cell.length_a   1.000
_cell.length_b   1.000
_cell.length_c   1.000
_cell.angle_alpha   90.00
_cell.angle_beta   90.00
_cell.angle_gamma   90.00
#
_symmetry.space_group_name_H-M   'P 1'
#
loop_
_entity.id
_entity.type
_entity.pdbx_description
1 polymer ?
#
loop_
_entity_poly.entity_id
_entity_poly.type
_entity_poly.pdbx_seq_one_letter_code
_entity_poly.pdbx_strand_id
1 'polypeptide(L)'
;TIGYYIDLDPCPMAVAQPTLPLARYFSRVRLAPMIRATAPLAAKIAEPKSRDSDNTTLSKGFEGGQVDIISAQSVSDLSARPVRVALADEVDRYEDTAEGDPLDLLDARTANFEFRKKGFFSSPRDKGTSRIERKYQASDMRKWWVPCPHCGRHQVLIWAQVQWDKALDDDGEELRDENGAAAILYTGAGRGPFLPQSQCLATSRDMIHWRKSRLNPVIKYPPPGVPRWCFRDPFVWKQATGRWLMAVGASLWGRGAVLLYESPDLRRWRGLGTLFAAENPVRQGWMWECPIVLRFGDRRLIVVSVPGGQVLWFSGGMSEALKFEPERSGVLDPGGCAFAPQAFTDAAGRRILFAWLRENRARAARRVVDVGRSLRGARPGPALGPPSPPPG
;
A
#
# COMPACT_ATOMS: atom_id res chain seq x y z
N THR A 1 -13.60 -2.80 13.62
CA THR A 1 -14.27 -3.04 14.91
C THR A 1 -15.50 -2.19 15.10
N ILE A 2 -15.41 -0.85 15.15
CA ILE A 2 -16.56 0.04 15.43
C ILE A 2 -17.75 -0.20 14.48
N GLY A 3 -17.52 -0.28 13.17
CA GLY A 3 -18.58 -0.53 12.20
C GLY A 3 -19.36 -1.84 12.40
N TYR A 4 -18.70 -2.91 12.85
CA TYR A 4 -19.36 -4.19 13.15
C TYR A 4 -20.40 -4.02 14.27
N TYR A 5 -20.04 -3.31 15.34
CA TYR A 5 -20.91 -3.06 16.48
C TYR A 5 -21.91 -1.92 16.27
N ILE A 6 -21.87 -1.25 15.12
CA ILE A 6 -22.96 -0.36 14.67
C ILE A 6 -23.96 -1.17 13.84
N ASP A 7 -23.46 -2.05 12.97
CA ASP A 7 -24.28 -2.68 11.95
C ASP A 7 -24.85 -4.04 12.37
N LEU A 8 -23.99 -4.95 12.83
CA LEU A 8 -24.32 -6.37 13.00
C LEU A 8 -24.61 -6.76 14.46
N ASP A 9 -24.03 -6.03 15.42
CA ASP A 9 -24.23 -6.28 16.85
C ASP A 9 -24.30 -4.96 17.63
N PRO A 10 -25.38 -4.16 17.47
CA PRO A 10 -25.52 -2.84 18.07
C PRO A 10 -25.33 -2.81 19.60
N CYS A 11 -24.48 -1.91 20.10
CA CYS A 11 -24.28 -1.73 21.55
C CYS A 11 -23.61 -0.39 21.91
N PRO A 12 -23.66 0.01 23.20
CA PRO A 12 -22.89 1.16 23.68
C PRO A 12 -21.38 0.88 23.65
N MET A 13 -20.62 1.83 23.13
CA MET A 13 -19.17 1.76 22.97
C MET A 13 -18.48 3.04 23.43
N ALA A 14 -17.25 2.91 23.91
CA ALA A 14 -16.34 4.04 24.14
C ALA A 14 -15.02 3.84 23.37
N VAL A 15 -14.50 4.93 22.81
CA VAL A 15 -13.20 5.00 22.12
C VAL A 15 -12.37 6.09 22.77
N ALA A 16 -11.43 5.71 23.63
CA ALA A 16 -10.50 6.62 24.27
C ALA A 16 -9.36 7.01 23.34
N GLN A 17 -9.00 8.29 23.41
CA GLN A 17 -7.86 8.90 22.74
C GLN A 17 -7.00 9.64 23.77
N PRO A 18 -5.69 9.84 23.55
CA PRO A 18 -4.82 10.39 24.59
C PRO A 18 -5.26 11.77 25.11
N THR A 19 -5.81 12.61 24.24
CA THR A 19 -6.25 13.97 24.57
C THR A 19 -7.54 14.33 23.84
N LEU A 20 -8.26 15.34 24.34
CA LEU A 20 -9.49 15.85 23.70
C LEU A 20 -9.27 16.34 22.25
N PRO A 21 -8.19 17.05 21.89
CA PRO A 21 -7.89 17.36 20.50
C PRO A 21 -7.76 16.11 19.61
N LEU A 22 -7.10 15.05 20.11
CA LEU A 22 -6.96 13.78 19.38
C LEU A 22 -8.30 13.04 19.26
N ALA A 23 -9.16 13.09 20.28
CA ALA A 23 -10.54 12.60 20.22
C ALA A 23 -11.34 13.27 19.08
N ARG A 24 -11.29 14.61 19.00
CA ARG A 24 -11.95 15.37 17.91
C ARG A 24 -11.35 15.05 16.54
N TYR A 25 -10.02 14.92 16.46
CA TYR A 25 -9.33 14.53 15.23
C TYR A 25 -9.76 13.14 14.76
N PHE A 26 -9.74 12.14 15.64
CA PHE A 26 -10.18 10.78 15.36
C PHE A 26 -11.62 10.78 14.82
N SER A 27 -12.53 11.49 15.49
CA SER A 27 -13.92 11.60 15.06
C SER A 27 -14.04 12.15 13.63
N ARG A 28 -13.42 13.30 13.35
CA ARG A 28 -13.60 14.03 12.10
C ARG A 28 -12.85 13.41 10.92
N VAL A 29 -11.66 12.88 11.17
CA VAL A 29 -10.71 12.48 10.13
C VAL A 29 -10.69 10.96 9.94
N ARG A 30 -11.07 10.16 10.94
CA ARG A 30 -11.08 8.70 10.85
C ARG A 30 -12.49 8.12 10.85
N LEU A 31 -13.28 8.42 11.87
CA LEU A 31 -14.57 7.76 12.08
C LEU A 31 -15.66 8.28 11.13
N ALA A 32 -15.85 9.60 11.03
CA ALA A 32 -16.88 10.18 10.18
C ALA A 32 -16.70 9.84 8.68
N PRO A 33 -15.47 9.89 8.10
CA PRO A 33 -15.25 9.45 6.74
C PRO A 33 -15.52 7.94 6.55
N MET A 34 -15.18 7.10 7.54
CA MET A 34 -15.49 5.66 7.51
C MET A 34 -17.00 5.42 7.45
N ILE A 35 -17.78 6.12 8.29
CA ILE A 35 -19.25 6.01 8.31
C ILE A 35 -19.82 6.44 6.96
N ARG A 36 -19.47 7.64 6.46
CA ARG A 36 -19.95 8.15 5.16
C ARG A 36 -19.61 7.25 3.98
N ALA A 37 -18.42 6.64 3.99
CA ALA A 37 -17.99 5.74 2.93
C ALA A 37 -18.67 4.36 2.97
N THR A 38 -19.38 4.01 4.05
CA THR A 38 -19.96 2.68 4.24
C THR A 38 -21.48 2.78 4.28
N ALA A 39 -22.15 2.43 3.17
CA ALA A 39 -23.60 2.64 3.01
C ALA A 39 -24.46 2.09 4.16
N PRO A 40 -24.26 0.86 4.68
CA PRO A 40 -25.00 0.38 5.86
C PRO A 40 -24.82 1.26 7.11
N LEU A 41 -23.62 1.80 7.34
CA LEU A 41 -23.34 2.65 8.50
C LEU A 41 -23.91 4.06 8.32
N ALA A 42 -23.80 4.61 7.10
CA ALA A 42 -24.37 5.91 6.76
C ALA A 42 -25.90 5.93 6.90
N ALA A 43 -26.57 4.81 6.64
CA ALA A 43 -28.01 4.67 6.83
C ALA A 43 -28.43 4.63 8.32
N LYS A 44 -27.53 4.19 9.22
CA LYS A 44 -27.80 3.99 10.65
C LYS A 44 -27.40 5.17 11.53
N ILE A 45 -26.49 6.03 11.07
CA ILE A 45 -26.02 7.21 11.80
C ILE A 45 -26.50 8.44 11.04
N ALA A 46 -27.47 9.15 11.60
CA ALA A 46 -28.04 10.35 11.01
C ALA A 46 -26.95 11.42 10.74
N GLU A 47 -27.11 12.26 9.73
CA GLU A 47 -26.22 13.41 9.58
C GLU A 47 -26.44 14.41 10.73
N PRO A 48 -25.38 15.11 11.21
CA PRO A 48 -25.53 16.07 12.30
C PRO A 48 -26.50 17.20 11.89
N LYS A 49 -27.73 17.17 12.42
CA LYS A 49 -28.69 18.29 12.31
C LYS A 49 -28.52 19.21 13.52
N SER A 50 -28.81 20.50 13.35
CA SER A 50 -28.64 21.54 14.38
C SER A 50 -29.48 21.34 15.66
N ARG A 51 -30.32 20.29 15.73
CA ARG A 51 -31.23 19.99 16.84
C ARG A 51 -31.20 18.55 17.36
N ASP A 52 -30.34 17.67 16.83
CA ASP A 52 -30.20 16.30 17.36
C ASP A 52 -29.13 16.24 18.46
N SER A 53 -29.54 15.96 19.70
CA SER A 53 -28.64 15.78 20.85
C SER A 53 -27.76 14.54 20.74
N ASP A 54 -28.18 13.57 19.93
CA ASP A 54 -27.66 12.19 19.96
C ASP A 54 -26.49 11.97 18.99
N ASN A 55 -26.19 12.94 18.12
CA ASN A 55 -25.02 12.90 17.23
C ASN A 55 -24.22 14.21 17.29
N THR A 56 -23.14 14.20 18.08
CA THR A 56 -22.23 15.34 18.26
C THR A 56 -20.85 15.04 17.69
N THR A 57 -19.88 15.96 17.82
CA THR A 57 -18.51 15.67 17.39
C THR A 57 -17.92 14.47 18.16
N LEU A 58 -18.26 14.27 19.42
CA LEU A 58 -17.67 13.23 20.27
C LEU A 58 -18.61 12.06 20.56
N SER A 59 -19.80 12.08 19.96
CA SER A 59 -20.79 11.02 20.13
C SER A 59 -21.46 10.71 18.81
N LYS A 60 -21.61 9.42 18.50
CA LYS A 60 -22.36 8.91 17.34
C LYS A 60 -23.45 7.95 17.80
N GLY A 61 -24.68 8.45 17.96
CA GLY A 61 -25.85 7.62 18.23
C GLY A 61 -26.32 6.81 17.02
N PHE A 62 -26.85 5.63 17.28
CA PHE A 62 -27.50 4.73 16.31
C PHE A 62 -28.50 3.83 17.06
N GLU A 63 -29.37 3.14 16.33
CA GLU A 63 -30.31 2.22 16.94
C GLU A 63 -29.58 1.11 17.73
N GLY A 64 -29.89 0.98 19.02
CA GLY A 64 -29.27 -0.01 19.91
C GLY A 64 -27.92 0.41 20.52
N GLY A 65 -27.43 1.63 20.29
CA GLY A 65 -26.18 2.06 20.91
C GLY A 65 -25.66 3.46 20.56
N GLN A 66 -24.45 3.74 21.02
CA GLN A 66 -23.74 4.98 20.72
C GLN A 66 -22.24 4.73 20.79
N VAL A 67 -21.47 5.41 19.92
CA VAL A 67 -20.01 5.50 20.03
C VAL A 67 -19.66 6.79 20.74
N ASP A 68 -19.17 6.71 21.98
CA ASP A 68 -18.53 7.83 22.67
C ASP A 68 -17.05 7.89 22.31
N ILE A 69 -16.56 9.10 22.05
CA ILE A 69 -15.15 9.36 21.73
C ILE A 69 -14.63 10.24 22.86
N ILE A 70 -13.82 9.65 23.72
CA ILE A 70 -13.48 10.22 25.03
C ILE A 70 -12.00 10.57 25.14
N SER A 71 -11.68 11.49 26.05
CA SER A 71 -10.30 11.83 26.38
C SER A 71 -9.80 10.99 27.56
N ALA A 72 -8.62 10.38 27.43
CA ALA A 72 -7.97 9.67 28.52
C ALA A 72 -7.55 10.57 29.70
N GLN A 73 -7.54 11.90 29.49
CA GLN A 73 -7.27 12.88 30.55
C GLN A 73 -8.53 13.26 31.36
N SER A 74 -9.72 12.89 30.87
CA SER A 74 -10.99 13.29 31.48
C SER A 74 -11.53 12.16 32.34
N VAL A 75 -11.34 12.27 33.65
CA VAL A 75 -11.94 11.34 34.63
C VAL A 75 -13.46 11.26 34.45
N SER A 76 -14.13 12.39 34.23
CA SER A 76 -15.58 12.40 33.97
C SER A 76 -15.97 11.63 32.72
N ASP A 77 -15.14 11.65 31.67
CA ASP A 77 -15.44 10.88 30.45
C ASP A 77 -15.19 9.37 30.68
N LEU A 78 -14.14 9.01 31.41
CA LEU A 78 -13.74 7.63 31.69
C LEU A 78 -14.64 6.95 32.72
N SER A 79 -15.15 7.72 33.67
CA SER A 79 -16.07 7.29 34.72
C SER A 79 -17.54 7.51 34.35
N ALA A 80 -17.82 7.80 33.08
CA ALA A 80 -19.18 7.97 32.57
C ALA A 80 -19.96 6.64 32.55
N ARG A 81 -20.96 6.58 31.67
CA ARG A 81 -21.94 5.48 31.55
C ARG A 81 -21.31 4.13 31.18
N PRO A 82 -21.98 3.01 31.52
CA PRO A 82 -21.53 1.68 31.13
C PRO A 82 -21.46 1.48 29.61
N VAL A 83 -20.43 0.77 29.14
CA VAL A 83 -20.25 0.43 27.71
C VAL A 83 -19.92 -1.05 27.54
N ARG A 84 -20.44 -1.71 26.50
CA ARG A 84 -20.12 -3.12 26.22
C ARG A 84 -18.77 -3.26 25.53
N VAL A 85 -18.41 -2.30 24.68
CA VAL A 85 -17.15 -2.31 23.93
C VAL A 85 -16.31 -1.09 24.30
N ALA A 86 -15.16 -1.33 24.93
CA ALA A 86 -14.19 -0.29 25.27
C ALA A 86 -12.96 -0.41 24.37
N LEU A 87 -12.65 0.63 23.61
CA LEU A 87 -11.47 0.73 22.76
C LEU A 87 -10.60 1.89 23.26
N ALA A 88 -9.29 1.74 23.26
CA ALA A 88 -8.35 2.79 23.62
C ALA A 88 -7.18 2.78 22.64
N ASP A 89 -6.93 3.91 22.01
CA ASP A 89 -5.87 4.09 21.01
C ASP A 89 -4.72 4.92 21.56
N GLU A 90 -3.50 4.67 21.07
CA GLU A 90 -2.26 5.30 21.51
C GLU A 90 -2.06 5.23 23.04
N VAL A 91 -2.35 4.07 23.65
CA VAL A 91 -2.40 3.91 25.13
C VAL A 91 -1.06 4.21 25.84
N ASP A 92 0.08 4.10 25.17
CA ASP A 92 1.38 4.46 25.77
C ASP A 92 1.58 5.97 25.91
N ARG A 93 0.66 6.79 25.37
CA ARG A 93 0.65 8.23 25.57
C ARG A 93 -0.23 8.65 26.74
N TYR A 94 -0.85 7.71 27.45
CA TYR A 94 -1.79 8.01 28.52
C TYR A 94 -1.02 8.28 29.81
N GLU A 95 -1.37 9.38 30.45
CA GLU A 95 -0.90 9.74 31.79
C GLU A 95 -1.91 9.24 32.83
N ASP A 96 -1.46 8.97 34.04
CA ASP A 96 -2.37 8.60 35.13
C ASP A 96 -3.26 9.80 35.47
N THR A 97 -4.54 9.53 35.72
CA THR A 97 -5.49 10.54 36.18
C THR A 97 -5.41 10.72 37.69
N ALA A 98 -6.10 11.72 38.23
CA ALA A 98 -6.28 11.87 39.67
C ALA A 98 -6.97 10.66 40.35
N GLU A 99 -7.75 9.88 39.59
CA GLU A 99 -8.44 8.67 40.07
C GLU A 99 -7.71 7.37 39.68
N GLY A 100 -6.48 7.46 39.16
CA GLY A 100 -5.66 6.30 38.78
C GLY A 100 -5.54 6.10 37.26
N ASP A 101 -5.20 4.86 36.86
CA ASP A 101 -4.94 4.51 35.45
C ASP A 101 -6.22 4.70 34.60
N PRO A 102 -6.17 5.53 33.54
CA PRO A 102 -7.31 5.71 32.63
C PRO A 102 -7.86 4.41 32.04
N LEU A 103 -7.00 3.41 31.80
CA LEU A 103 -7.41 2.13 31.22
C LEU A 103 -8.22 1.29 32.21
N ASP A 104 -7.92 1.39 33.51
CA ASP A 104 -8.65 0.68 34.56
C ASP A 104 -10.01 1.35 34.81
N LEU A 105 -10.05 2.68 34.78
CA LEU A 105 -11.31 3.45 34.83
C LEU A 105 -12.24 3.07 33.66
N LEU A 106 -11.68 2.99 32.45
CA LEU A 106 -12.40 2.56 31.25
C LEU A 106 -12.82 1.09 31.32
N ASP A 107 -11.97 0.19 31.82
CA ASP A 107 -12.29 -1.22 32.01
C ASP A 107 -13.50 -1.40 32.93
N ALA A 108 -13.54 -0.66 34.03
CA ALA A 108 -14.65 -0.68 34.98
C ALA A 108 -16.00 -0.34 34.33
N ARG A 109 -16.03 0.44 33.24
CA ARG A 109 -17.28 0.75 32.51
C ARG A 109 -17.89 -0.46 31.81
N THR A 110 -17.10 -1.51 31.62
CA THR A 110 -17.52 -2.73 30.92
C THR A 110 -18.07 -3.80 31.86
N ALA A 111 -17.96 -3.62 33.18
CA ALA A 111 -18.28 -4.65 34.18
C ALA A 111 -19.73 -5.15 34.11
N ASN A 112 -20.68 -4.31 33.70
CA ASN A 112 -22.09 -4.66 33.61
C ASN A 112 -22.46 -5.53 32.40
N PHE A 113 -21.49 -5.84 31.53
CA PHE A 113 -21.71 -6.63 30.33
C PHE A 113 -20.92 -7.95 30.38
N GLU A 114 -21.66 -9.05 30.30
CA GLU A 114 -21.09 -10.40 30.22
C GLU A 114 -20.27 -10.57 28.93
N PHE A 115 -20.87 -10.27 27.78
CA PHE A 115 -20.23 -10.32 26.45
C PHE A 115 -19.52 -9.01 26.10
N ARG A 116 -18.66 -8.53 26.99
CA ARG A 116 -17.88 -7.31 26.77
C ARG A 116 -16.68 -7.53 25.86
N LYS A 117 -16.23 -6.46 25.19
CA LYS A 117 -14.98 -6.46 24.43
C LYS A 117 -14.10 -5.28 24.79
N LYS A 118 -12.81 -5.55 24.98
CA LYS A 118 -11.78 -4.55 25.27
C LYS A 118 -10.72 -4.59 24.19
N GLY A 119 -10.32 -3.43 23.67
CA GLY A 119 -9.27 -3.31 22.66
C GLY A 119 -8.32 -2.18 22.99
N PHE A 120 -7.04 -2.50 23.21
CA PHE A 120 -5.99 -1.53 23.51
C PHE A 120 -4.97 -1.53 22.37
N PHE A 121 -4.67 -0.36 21.81
CA PHE A 121 -3.80 -0.21 20.65
C PHE A 121 -2.73 0.84 20.92
N SER A 122 -1.47 0.53 20.64
CA SER A 122 -0.36 1.49 20.66
C SER A 122 0.89 0.86 20.06
N SER A 123 1.77 1.68 19.50
CA SER A 123 3.19 1.31 19.39
C SER A 123 3.83 1.36 20.78
N PRO A 124 4.66 0.37 21.17
CA PRO A 124 5.39 0.43 22.43
C PRO A 124 6.42 1.58 22.39
N ARG A 125 6.47 2.41 23.43
CA ARG A 125 7.47 3.49 23.57
C ARG A 125 8.77 2.99 24.20
N ASP A 126 8.82 2.95 25.52
CA ASP A 126 10.01 2.60 26.29
C ASP A 126 9.83 1.26 26.98
N LYS A 127 10.85 0.42 26.89
CA LYS A 127 10.86 -0.92 27.46
C LYS A 127 10.70 -0.83 28.99
N GLY A 128 9.74 -1.56 29.54
CA GLY A 128 9.48 -1.62 30.98
C GLY A 128 8.52 -0.56 31.54
N THR A 129 8.25 0.52 30.80
CA THR A 129 7.24 1.53 31.20
C THR A 129 6.02 1.54 30.28
N SER A 130 6.14 0.99 29.06
CA SER A 130 5.06 0.85 28.09
C SER A 130 3.83 0.12 28.67
N ARG A 131 2.66 0.78 28.62
CA ARG A 131 1.37 0.21 29.05
C ARG A 131 0.95 -0.92 28.12
N ILE A 132 1.12 -0.73 26.80
CA ILE A 132 0.77 -1.75 25.81
C ILE A 132 1.70 -2.97 25.91
N GLU A 133 2.99 -2.77 26.21
CA GLU A 133 3.93 -3.88 26.46
C GLU A 133 3.49 -4.69 27.67
N ARG A 134 3.22 -4.03 28.81
CA ARG A 134 2.74 -4.72 30.02
C ARG A 134 1.47 -5.53 29.76
N LYS A 135 0.48 -4.96 29.05
CA LYS A 135 -0.75 -5.68 28.68
C LYS A 135 -0.48 -6.84 27.71
N TYR A 136 0.46 -6.69 26.77
CA TYR A 136 0.85 -7.78 25.86
C TYR A 136 1.52 -8.92 26.64
N GLN A 137 2.47 -8.62 27.53
CA GLN A 137 3.17 -9.62 28.35
C GLN A 137 2.22 -10.34 29.33
N ALA A 138 1.18 -9.67 29.81
CA ALA A 138 0.16 -10.26 30.67
C ALA A 138 -0.90 -11.08 29.89
N SER A 139 -0.87 -11.07 28.56
CA SER A 139 -1.78 -11.85 27.70
C SER A 139 -1.19 -13.21 27.34
N ASP A 140 -1.93 -14.01 26.58
CA ASP A 140 -1.41 -15.24 25.97
C ASP A 140 -0.53 -14.98 24.72
N MET A 141 -0.24 -13.70 24.43
CA MET A 141 0.72 -13.23 23.42
C MET A 141 0.46 -13.80 22.02
N ARG A 142 -0.80 -14.15 21.71
CA ARG A 142 -1.16 -14.77 20.42
C ARG A 142 -0.67 -13.93 19.25
N LYS A 143 -0.09 -14.62 18.28
CA LYS A 143 0.34 -14.04 17.01
C LYS A 143 -0.60 -14.53 15.92
N TRP A 144 -0.88 -13.68 14.94
CA TRP A 144 -1.59 -14.11 13.74
C TRP A 144 -0.62 -14.89 12.85
N TRP A 145 -0.85 -16.18 12.72
CA TRP A 145 -0.03 -17.06 11.89
C TRP A 145 -0.68 -17.17 10.51
N VAL A 146 0.09 -16.88 9.48
CA VAL A 146 -0.31 -17.06 8.08
C VAL A 146 0.36 -18.32 7.52
N PRO A 147 -0.37 -19.18 6.79
CA PRO A 147 0.25 -20.31 6.12
C PRO A 147 1.15 -19.82 4.99
N CYS A 148 2.36 -20.36 4.91
CA CYS A 148 3.24 -20.14 3.76
C CYS A 148 2.59 -20.75 2.51
N PRO A 149 2.40 -19.99 1.42
CA PRO A 149 1.75 -20.49 0.20
C PRO A 149 2.57 -21.57 -0.54
N HIS A 150 3.84 -21.78 -0.15
CA HIS A 150 4.71 -22.79 -0.76
C HIS A 150 4.68 -24.14 -0.05
N CYS A 151 4.70 -24.13 1.28
CA CYS A 151 4.88 -25.35 2.08
C CYS A 151 3.80 -25.54 3.15
N GLY A 152 2.83 -24.63 3.27
CA GLY A 152 1.78 -24.69 4.29
C GLY A 152 2.26 -24.41 5.72
N ARG A 153 3.58 -24.24 5.94
CA ARG A 153 4.14 -23.92 7.25
C ARG A 153 3.58 -22.58 7.70
N HIS A 154 2.98 -22.57 8.88
CA HIS A 154 2.48 -21.35 9.49
C HIS A 154 3.66 -20.50 9.97
N GLN A 155 3.61 -19.20 9.64
CA GLN A 155 4.60 -18.21 10.07
C GLN A 155 3.92 -16.92 10.50
N VAL A 156 4.59 -16.14 11.34
CA VAL A 156 4.17 -14.77 11.66
C VAL A 156 4.88 -13.84 10.69
N LEU A 157 4.13 -12.96 10.02
CA LEU A 157 4.74 -11.94 9.18
C LEU A 157 5.44 -10.91 10.07
N ILE A 158 6.77 -10.92 10.04
CA ILE A 158 7.61 -9.89 10.66
C ILE A 158 8.36 -9.14 9.58
N TRP A 159 8.57 -7.83 9.78
CA TRP A 159 9.19 -7.00 8.75
C TRP A 159 10.60 -7.48 8.36
N ALA A 160 11.36 -8.02 9.31
CA ALA A 160 12.68 -8.60 9.05
C ALA A 160 12.66 -9.79 8.05
N GLN A 161 11.52 -10.44 7.85
CA GLN A 161 11.36 -11.51 6.85
C GLN A 161 10.99 -10.97 5.47
N VAL A 162 10.61 -9.70 5.35
CA VAL A 162 10.44 -9.05 4.06
C VAL A 162 11.82 -8.70 3.54
N GLN A 163 12.43 -9.66 2.85
CA GLN A 163 13.66 -9.42 2.11
C GLN A 163 13.29 -8.80 0.76
N TRP A 164 13.64 -7.53 0.63
CA TRP A 164 13.43 -6.76 -0.58
C TRP A 164 14.79 -6.47 -1.20
N ASP A 165 15.12 -7.15 -2.28
CA ASP A 165 16.36 -6.91 -3.00
C ASP A 165 16.10 -6.05 -4.25
N LYS A 166 16.22 -4.72 -4.11
CA LYS A 166 16.14 -3.78 -5.24
C LYS A 166 17.34 -3.90 -6.18
N ALA A 167 18.39 -4.61 -5.78
CA ALA A 167 19.53 -4.79 -6.64
C ALA A 167 19.27 -5.91 -7.64
N LEU A 168 18.31 -6.83 -7.49
CA LEU A 168 18.14 -7.89 -8.49
C LEU A 168 17.44 -7.38 -9.76
N ASP A 169 18.02 -7.73 -10.91
CA ASP A 169 17.43 -7.47 -12.22
C ASP A 169 16.41 -8.54 -12.64
N ASP A 170 15.93 -8.45 -13.87
CA ASP A 170 14.98 -9.39 -14.47
C ASP A 170 15.45 -10.84 -14.49
N ASP A 171 16.74 -11.11 -14.44
CA ASP A 171 17.32 -12.45 -14.42
C ASP A 171 17.68 -12.93 -13.01
N GLY A 172 17.43 -12.09 -12.00
CA GLY A 172 17.77 -12.39 -10.61
C GLY A 172 19.23 -12.14 -10.30
N GLU A 173 19.91 -11.38 -11.15
CA GLU A 173 21.31 -10.98 -10.97
C GLU A 173 21.36 -9.61 -10.28
N GLU A 174 22.29 -9.45 -9.33
CA GLU A 174 22.49 -8.14 -8.72
C GLU A 174 23.01 -7.11 -9.76
N LEU A 175 22.31 -5.99 -9.85
CA LEU A 175 22.72 -4.69 -10.36
C LEU A 175 23.98 -4.28 -9.62
N ARG A 176 25.11 -4.73 -10.14
CA ARG A 176 26.43 -4.37 -9.65
C ARG A 176 27.11 -3.42 -10.62
N ASP A 177 27.80 -2.42 -10.07
CA ASP A 177 28.70 -1.58 -10.84
C ASP A 177 29.95 -2.35 -11.28
N GLU A 178 30.81 -1.72 -12.07
CA GLU A 178 32.04 -2.32 -12.60
C GLU A 178 33.01 -2.81 -11.51
N ASN A 179 32.83 -2.38 -10.26
CA ASN A 179 33.65 -2.78 -9.11
C ASN A 179 32.95 -3.82 -8.23
N GLY A 180 31.81 -4.36 -8.67
CA GLY A 180 31.04 -5.34 -7.93
C GLY A 180 30.19 -4.76 -6.81
N ALA A 181 30.04 -3.44 -6.67
CA ALA A 181 29.17 -2.84 -5.65
C ALA A 181 27.72 -2.85 -6.11
N ALA A 182 26.77 -3.21 -5.24
CA ALA A 182 25.35 -3.15 -5.56
C ALA A 182 24.94 -1.70 -5.91
N ALA A 183 24.02 -1.55 -6.84
CA ALA A 183 23.64 -0.29 -7.44
C ALA A 183 22.12 -0.14 -7.46
N ILE A 184 21.65 1.09 -7.23
CA ILE A 184 20.26 1.49 -7.43
C ILE A 184 20.19 2.72 -8.31
N LEU A 185 19.28 2.70 -9.27
CA LEU A 185 18.85 3.89 -9.99
C LEU A 185 17.57 4.40 -9.33
N TYR A 186 17.49 5.70 -9.14
CA TYR A 186 16.37 6.33 -8.46
C TYR A 186 16.09 7.73 -9.01
N THR A 187 14.89 8.23 -8.78
CA THR A 187 14.52 9.59 -9.18
C THR A 187 15.00 10.62 -8.15
N GLY A 188 15.84 11.55 -8.59
CA GLY A 188 16.15 12.77 -7.85
C GLY A 188 15.09 13.84 -8.11
N ALA A 189 14.40 14.29 -7.06
CA ALA A 189 13.50 15.44 -7.10
C ALA A 189 14.27 16.72 -6.73
N GLY A 190 14.34 17.66 -7.66
CA GLY A 190 14.95 18.98 -7.46
C GLY A 190 14.07 19.93 -6.63
N ARG A 191 14.61 21.10 -6.31
CA ARG A 191 13.88 22.18 -5.63
C ARG A 191 13.23 23.12 -6.66
N GLY A 192 12.07 23.67 -6.33
CA GLY A 192 11.34 24.65 -7.15
C GLY A 192 9.95 24.17 -7.59
N PRO A 193 9.22 25.00 -8.37
CA PRO A 193 7.89 24.68 -8.85
C PRO A 193 7.85 23.32 -9.56
N PHE A 194 6.84 22.52 -9.22
CA PHE A 194 6.61 21.18 -9.75
C PHE A 194 7.73 20.15 -9.53
N LEU A 195 8.76 20.43 -8.71
CA LEU A 195 9.80 19.47 -8.32
C LEU A 195 10.43 18.73 -9.53
N PRO A 196 11.32 19.37 -10.31
CA PRO A 196 11.87 18.77 -11.52
C PRO A 196 12.60 17.45 -11.20
N GLN A 197 12.37 16.45 -12.04
CA GLN A 197 12.81 15.07 -11.84
C GLN A 197 13.99 14.73 -12.75
N SER A 198 14.89 13.91 -12.23
CA SER A 198 16.13 13.45 -12.88
C SER A 198 16.44 12.03 -12.43
N GLN A 199 17.24 11.27 -13.17
CA GLN A 199 17.64 9.92 -12.75
C GLN A 199 19.05 9.96 -12.15
N CYS A 200 19.21 9.30 -11.00
CA CYS A 200 20.39 9.30 -10.15
C CYS A 200 20.81 7.86 -9.85
N LEU A 201 22.09 7.70 -9.49
CA LEU A 201 22.72 6.45 -9.09
C LEU A 201 23.17 6.53 -7.63
N ALA A 202 22.99 5.45 -6.88
CA ALA A 202 23.69 5.21 -5.62
C ALA A 202 24.24 3.79 -5.59
N THR A 203 25.35 3.58 -4.90
CA THR A 203 25.96 2.26 -4.73
C THR A 203 26.14 1.91 -3.26
N SER A 204 26.20 0.61 -2.98
CA SER A 204 26.40 0.05 -1.64
C SER A 204 27.29 -1.19 -1.70
N ARG A 205 28.01 -1.45 -0.60
CA ARG A 205 28.77 -2.69 -0.40
C ARG A 205 28.11 -3.63 0.60
N ASP A 206 27.14 -3.14 1.37
CA ASP A 206 26.50 -3.86 2.48
C ASP A 206 24.97 -3.85 2.39
N MET A 207 24.39 -3.26 1.33
CA MET A 207 22.95 -3.10 1.08
C MET A 207 22.20 -2.26 2.13
N ILE A 208 22.90 -1.76 3.16
CA ILE A 208 22.35 -0.97 4.27
C ILE A 208 22.72 0.51 4.06
N HIS A 209 23.98 0.77 3.75
CA HIS A 209 24.51 2.12 3.58
C HIS A 209 24.72 2.43 2.10
N TRP A 210 24.03 3.45 1.62
CA TRP A 210 24.03 3.84 0.21
C TRP A 210 24.76 5.17 0.00
N ARG A 211 25.72 5.19 -0.91
CA ARG A 211 26.47 6.38 -1.31
C ARG A 211 25.97 6.87 -2.66
N LYS A 212 25.46 8.11 -2.70
CA LYS A 212 25.06 8.76 -3.94
C LYS A 212 26.29 8.98 -4.83
N SER A 213 26.16 8.67 -6.12
CA SER A 213 27.22 8.90 -7.10
C SER A 213 27.53 10.40 -7.22
N ARG A 214 28.81 10.74 -7.36
CA ARG A 214 29.26 12.11 -7.67
C ARG A 214 28.87 12.56 -9.07
N LEU A 215 28.51 11.63 -9.94
CA LEU A 215 28.02 11.90 -11.30
C LEU A 215 26.52 12.23 -11.33
N ASN A 216 25.85 12.27 -10.18
CA ASN A 216 24.42 12.55 -10.16
C ASN A 216 24.10 13.99 -10.59
N PRO A 217 23.02 14.19 -11.36
CA PRO A 217 22.17 13.15 -11.97
C PRO A 217 22.83 12.50 -13.20
N VAL A 218 22.70 11.18 -13.34
CA VAL A 218 23.18 10.43 -14.52
C VAL A 218 22.29 10.66 -15.75
N ILE A 219 21.03 11.07 -15.54
CA ILE A 219 20.16 11.65 -16.58
C ILE A 219 19.50 12.90 -16.01
N LYS A 220 19.94 14.07 -16.48
CA LYS A 220 19.54 15.36 -15.90
C LYS A 220 18.16 15.85 -16.36
N TYR A 221 17.82 15.63 -17.63
CA TYR A 221 16.60 16.15 -18.24
C TYR A 221 15.89 15.07 -19.05
N PRO A 222 14.55 15.07 -19.07
CA PRO A 222 13.81 14.24 -20.02
C PRO A 222 13.95 14.78 -21.45
N PRO A 223 13.59 13.98 -22.48
CA PRO A 223 13.54 14.45 -23.86
C PRO A 223 12.44 15.50 -24.08
N PRO A 224 12.47 16.23 -25.23
CA PRO A 224 11.39 17.13 -25.62
C PRO A 224 10.02 16.44 -25.59
N GLY A 225 8.98 17.21 -25.19
CA GLY A 225 7.61 16.70 -25.06
C GLY A 225 7.27 16.06 -23.73
N VAL A 226 8.22 16.01 -22.80
CA VAL A 226 8.01 15.47 -21.44
C VAL A 226 8.20 16.58 -20.42
N PRO A 227 7.17 16.94 -19.64
CA PRO A 227 7.30 17.90 -18.55
C PRO A 227 8.35 17.43 -17.53
N ARG A 228 9.16 18.36 -16.99
CA ARG A 228 10.25 18.02 -16.06
C ARG A 228 9.78 17.32 -14.78
N TRP A 229 8.52 17.46 -14.41
CA TRP A 229 7.91 16.82 -13.23
C TRP A 229 7.20 15.49 -13.52
N CYS A 230 7.31 15.01 -14.77
CA CYS A 230 6.71 13.77 -15.24
C CYS A 230 7.79 12.84 -15.81
N PHE A 231 8.84 12.58 -15.05
CA PHE A 231 9.98 11.77 -15.49
C PHE A 231 10.61 11.01 -14.31
N ARG A 232 10.09 9.84 -13.97
CA ARG A 232 10.43 9.15 -12.72
C ARG A 232 10.30 7.63 -12.76
N ASP A 233 10.73 7.03 -11.67
CA ASP A 233 10.58 5.62 -11.32
C ASP A 233 11.34 4.69 -12.29
N PRO A 234 12.68 4.74 -12.31
CA PRO A 234 13.47 3.93 -13.21
C PRO A 234 13.36 2.44 -12.86
N PHE A 235 13.24 1.60 -13.88
CA PHE A 235 13.34 0.14 -13.80
C PHE A 235 14.49 -0.32 -14.70
N VAL A 236 15.45 -1.05 -14.13
CA VAL A 236 16.74 -1.34 -14.79
C VAL A 236 16.95 -2.84 -14.90
N TRP A 237 17.44 -3.30 -16.06
CA TRP A 237 17.82 -4.69 -16.24
C TRP A 237 19.01 -4.84 -17.19
N LYS A 238 19.73 -5.96 -17.10
CA LYS A 238 20.82 -6.28 -18.01
C LYS A 238 20.30 -7.06 -19.22
N GLN A 239 20.83 -6.73 -20.40
CA GLN A 239 20.64 -7.54 -21.60
C GLN A 239 21.70 -8.64 -21.67
N ALA A 240 21.40 -9.71 -22.41
CA ALA A 240 22.36 -10.77 -22.72
C ALA A 240 23.65 -10.25 -23.40
N THR A 241 23.57 -9.10 -24.09
CA THR A 241 24.74 -8.42 -24.69
C THR A 241 25.66 -7.76 -23.66
N GLY A 242 25.29 -7.76 -22.38
CA GLY A 242 26.01 -7.09 -21.29
C GLY A 242 25.65 -5.61 -21.10
N ARG A 243 24.87 -5.02 -22.02
CA ARG A 243 24.35 -3.64 -21.91
C ARG A 243 23.23 -3.57 -20.86
N TRP A 244 23.17 -2.47 -20.12
CA TRP A 244 22.05 -2.16 -19.23
C TRP A 244 20.96 -1.40 -19.98
N LEU A 245 19.70 -1.72 -19.70
CA LEU A 245 18.54 -0.94 -20.12
C LEU A 245 17.83 -0.34 -18.91
N MET A 246 17.27 0.85 -19.08
CA MET A 246 16.46 1.53 -18.09
C MET A 246 15.16 2.03 -18.72
N ALA A 247 14.04 1.56 -18.19
CA ALA A 247 12.71 2.08 -18.46
C ALA A 247 12.38 3.19 -17.45
N VAL A 248 11.84 4.32 -17.92
CA VAL A 248 11.45 5.45 -17.05
C VAL A 248 10.03 5.89 -17.37
N GLY A 249 9.21 6.06 -16.33
CA GLY A 249 7.82 6.48 -16.44
C GLY A 249 7.73 7.97 -16.79
N ALA A 250 6.86 8.30 -17.74
CA ALA A 250 6.72 9.65 -18.24
C ALA A 250 5.29 10.02 -18.66
N SER A 251 5.11 11.34 -18.85
CA SER A 251 4.02 11.89 -19.67
C SER A 251 4.63 12.47 -20.94
N LEU A 252 4.43 11.80 -22.07
CA LEU A 252 4.95 12.22 -23.38
C LEU A 252 3.80 12.82 -24.20
N TRP A 253 3.85 14.13 -24.44
CA TRP A 253 2.82 14.89 -25.15
C TRP A 253 1.41 14.66 -24.56
N GLY A 254 1.31 14.60 -23.22
CA GLY A 254 0.05 14.39 -22.50
C GLY A 254 -0.44 12.94 -22.47
N ARG A 255 0.37 11.96 -22.89
CA ARG A 255 0.04 10.54 -22.85
C ARG A 255 1.00 9.79 -21.94
N GLY A 256 0.51 8.81 -21.18
CA GLY A 256 1.37 7.92 -20.40
C GLY A 256 2.39 7.23 -21.29
N ALA A 257 3.66 7.19 -20.89
CA ALA A 257 4.72 6.60 -21.68
C ALA A 257 5.82 5.97 -20.81
N VAL A 258 6.51 5.00 -21.40
CA VAL A 258 7.76 4.44 -20.89
C VAL A 258 8.88 4.82 -21.85
N LEU A 259 9.84 5.58 -21.36
CA LEU A 259 11.05 5.96 -22.08
C LEU A 259 12.14 4.94 -21.85
N LEU A 260 13.00 4.69 -22.84
CA LEU A 260 14.06 3.71 -22.78
C LEU A 260 15.44 4.38 -22.91
N TYR A 261 16.36 3.92 -22.08
CA TYR A 261 17.77 4.31 -22.12
C TYR A 261 18.65 3.08 -22.07
N GLU A 262 19.84 3.17 -22.64
CA GLU A 262 20.88 2.14 -22.52
C GLU A 262 22.14 2.69 -21.87
N SER A 263 22.90 1.81 -21.22
CA SER A 263 24.20 2.14 -20.65
C SER A 263 25.16 0.96 -20.71
N PRO A 264 26.46 1.18 -20.95
CA PRO A 264 27.47 0.15 -20.77
C PRO A 264 27.87 -0.05 -19.30
N ASP A 265 27.64 0.93 -18.42
CA ASP A 265 28.32 1.04 -17.12
C ASP A 265 27.44 1.59 -15.97
N LEU A 266 26.12 1.73 -16.16
CA LEU A 266 25.16 2.37 -15.25
C LEU A 266 25.39 3.88 -15.00
N ARG A 267 26.46 4.47 -15.53
CA ARG A 267 26.85 5.87 -15.31
C ARG A 267 26.55 6.74 -16.52
N ARG A 268 26.83 6.24 -17.72
CA ARG A 268 26.63 6.93 -19.00
C ARG A 268 25.43 6.36 -19.71
N TRP A 269 24.39 7.17 -19.88
CA TRP A 269 23.13 6.74 -20.47
C TRP A 269 22.87 7.41 -21.81
N ARG A 270 22.46 6.61 -22.80
CA ARG A 270 21.98 7.07 -24.11
C ARG A 270 20.48 6.83 -24.22
N GLY A 271 19.72 7.86 -24.62
CA GLY A 271 18.28 7.71 -24.86
C GLY A 271 18.01 6.95 -26.15
N LEU A 272 17.11 5.96 -26.08
CA LEU A 272 16.63 5.15 -27.21
C LEU A 272 15.22 5.56 -27.68
N GLY A 273 14.64 6.57 -27.01
CA GLY A 273 13.30 7.07 -27.27
C GLY A 273 12.25 6.32 -26.47
N THR A 274 11.05 6.18 -27.04
CA THR A 274 9.90 5.58 -26.35
C THR A 274 9.88 4.07 -26.51
N LEU A 275 9.87 3.31 -25.41
CA LEU A 275 9.63 1.86 -25.44
C LEU A 275 8.18 1.55 -25.81
N PHE A 276 7.26 2.24 -25.11
CA PHE A 276 5.82 2.05 -25.21
C PHE A 276 5.09 3.31 -24.74
N ALA A 277 3.90 3.59 -25.29
CA ALA A 277 3.07 4.71 -24.86
C ALA A 277 1.58 4.39 -24.98
N ALA A 278 0.77 5.12 -24.23
CA ALA A 278 -0.68 5.03 -24.28
C ALA A 278 -1.20 5.41 -25.67
N GLU A 279 -2.01 4.53 -26.24
CA GLU A 279 -2.77 4.80 -27.47
C GLU A 279 -3.95 5.73 -27.17
N ASN A 280 -4.63 5.49 -26.04
CA ASN A 280 -5.79 6.27 -25.60
C ASN A 280 -5.55 6.88 -24.22
N PRO A 281 -5.14 8.16 -24.11
CA PRO A 281 -4.83 8.79 -22.82
C PRO A 281 -6.05 8.94 -21.90
N VAL A 282 -7.27 8.90 -22.43
CA VAL A 282 -8.50 8.95 -21.61
C VAL A 282 -8.66 7.66 -20.81
N ARG A 283 -8.36 6.51 -21.43
CA ARG A 283 -8.51 5.19 -20.78
C ARG A 283 -7.25 4.73 -20.07
N GLN A 284 -6.09 5.06 -20.63
CA GLN A 284 -4.79 4.55 -20.17
C GLN A 284 -4.00 5.58 -19.36
N GLY A 285 -4.52 6.80 -19.23
CA GLY A 285 -3.92 7.86 -18.44
C GLY A 285 -2.99 8.79 -19.23
N TRP A 286 -2.89 10.00 -18.72
CA TRP A 286 -2.02 11.05 -19.25
C TRP A 286 -0.55 10.91 -18.81
N MET A 287 -0.29 10.07 -17.80
CA MET A 287 1.04 9.78 -17.27
C MET A 287 1.11 8.32 -16.79
N TRP A 288 2.28 7.70 -16.96
CA TRP A 288 2.62 6.42 -16.36
C TRP A 288 3.75 6.56 -15.32
N GLU A 289 3.53 5.99 -14.15
CA GLU A 289 4.43 5.90 -13.00
C GLU A 289 4.85 4.45 -12.77
N CYS A 290 5.95 4.25 -12.05
CA CYS A 290 6.43 2.92 -11.64
C CYS A 290 6.38 1.87 -12.78
N PRO A 291 6.97 2.12 -13.96
CA PRO A 291 7.06 1.11 -14.99
C PRO A 291 7.83 -0.10 -14.46
N ILE A 292 7.33 -1.29 -14.78
CA ILE A 292 8.01 -2.57 -14.59
C ILE A 292 8.04 -3.22 -15.97
N VAL A 293 9.17 -3.82 -16.34
CA VAL A 293 9.32 -4.53 -17.63
C VAL A 293 9.90 -5.91 -17.35
N LEU A 294 9.03 -6.93 -17.19
CA LEU A 294 9.47 -8.29 -16.89
C LEU A 294 9.56 -9.18 -18.13
N ARG A 295 10.61 -9.98 -18.23
CA ARG A 295 10.75 -11.05 -19.24
C ARG A 295 10.09 -12.37 -18.84
N PHE A 296 9.32 -12.94 -19.77
CA PHE A 296 8.78 -14.31 -19.74
C PHE A 296 9.04 -15.01 -21.08
N GLY A 297 10.17 -15.72 -21.19
CA GLY A 297 10.62 -16.27 -22.46
C GLY A 297 10.89 -15.17 -23.50
N ASP A 298 10.28 -15.30 -24.67
CA ASP A 298 10.31 -14.31 -25.76
C ASP A 298 9.39 -13.10 -25.52
N ARG A 299 8.45 -13.20 -24.56
CA ARG A 299 7.49 -12.14 -24.25
C ARG A 299 7.97 -11.18 -23.16
N ARG A 300 7.29 -10.04 -23.08
CA ARG A 300 7.41 -9.05 -22.01
C ARG A 300 6.06 -8.79 -21.36
N LEU A 301 6.10 -8.52 -20.06
CA LEU A 301 5.00 -7.96 -19.28
C LEU A 301 5.41 -6.55 -18.84
N ILE A 302 4.70 -5.53 -19.32
CA ILE A 302 4.84 -4.15 -18.84
C ILE A 302 3.73 -3.86 -17.84
N VAL A 303 4.07 -3.37 -16.65
CA VAL A 303 3.11 -2.90 -15.66
C VAL A 303 3.39 -1.42 -15.39
N VAL A 304 2.33 -0.60 -15.34
CA VAL A 304 2.43 0.85 -15.09
C VAL A 304 1.31 1.30 -14.15
N SER A 305 1.61 2.30 -13.33
CA SER A 305 0.64 2.97 -12.47
C SER A 305 0.16 4.26 -13.12
N VAL A 306 -1.16 4.47 -13.14
CA VAL A 306 -1.79 5.67 -13.68
C VAL A 306 -2.21 6.57 -12.53
N PRO A 307 -1.76 7.85 -12.49
CA PRO A 307 -2.26 8.82 -11.52
C PRO A 307 -3.79 8.85 -11.52
N GLY A 308 -4.39 8.60 -10.34
CA GLY A 308 -5.83 8.36 -10.21
C GLY A 308 -6.17 7.00 -9.60
N GLY A 309 -5.25 6.03 -9.68
CA GLY A 309 -5.32 4.78 -8.89
C GLY A 309 -5.46 3.49 -9.69
N GLN A 310 -5.40 3.55 -11.01
CA GLN A 310 -5.40 2.35 -11.84
C GLN A 310 -3.98 1.84 -12.04
N VAL A 311 -3.81 0.52 -12.01
CA VAL A 311 -2.55 -0.13 -12.42
C VAL A 311 -2.86 -0.98 -13.64
N LEU A 312 -2.18 -0.67 -14.74
CA LEU A 312 -2.36 -1.35 -16.03
C LEU A 312 -1.25 -2.36 -16.23
N TRP A 313 -1.57 -3.48 -16.88
CA TRP A 313 -0.60 -4.42 -17.39
C TRP A 313 -0.79 -4.62 -18.89
N PHE A 314 0.30 -4.88 -19.59
CA PHE A 314 0.36 -5.18 -21.01
C PHE A 314 1.30 -6.36 -21.24
N SER A 315 0.87 -7.38 -21.98
CA SER A 315 1.72 -8.49 -22.40
C SER A 315 1.89 -8.49 -23.91
N GLY A 316 3.09 -8.75 -24.39
CA GLY A 316 3.37 -8.76 -25.83
C GLY A 316 4.83 -9.04 -26.15
N GLY A 317 5.18 -8.85 -27.43
CA GLY A 317 6.53 -8.97 -27.94
C GLY A 317 7.37 -7.71 -27.74
N MET A 318 8.69 -7.85 -27.91
CA MET A 318 9.60 -6.71 -28.04
C MET A 318 10.43 -6.90 -29.31
N SER A 319 10.38 -5.94 -30.22
CA SER A 319 11.09 -6.00 -31.50
C SER A 319 12.59 -5.79 -31.33
N GLU A 320 13.37 -6.08 -32.38
CA GLU A 320 14.82 -5.84 -32.40
C GLU A 320 15.17 -4.35 -32.20
N ALA A 321 14.30 -3.45 -32.63
CA ALA A 321 14.42 -2.01 -32.41
C ALA A 321 14.05 -1.58 -30.97
N LEU A 322 13.88 -2.53 -30.05
CA LEU A 322 13.51 -2.32 -28.66
C LEU A 322 12.20 -1.52 -28.50
N LYS A 323 11.21 -1.85 -29.33
CA LYS A 323 9.82 -1.37 -29.22
C LYS A 323 8.94 -2.49 -28.69
N PHE A 324 8.03 -2.15 -27.79
CA PHE A 324 7.07 -3.10 -27.26
C PHE A 324 5.79 -3.10 -28.09
N GLU A 325 5.32 -4.29 -28.44
CA GLU A 325 4.13 -4.52 -29.25
C GLU A 325 3.08 -5.24 -28.39
N PRO A 326 2.07 -4.52 -27.85
CA PRO A 326 1.10 -5.10 -26.94
C PRO A 326 0.15 -6.06 -27.67
N GLU A 327 -0.08 -7.23 -27.08
CA GLU A 327 -1.06 -8.22 -27.58
C GLU A 327 -2.27 -8.32 -26.66
N ARG A 328 -2.04 -8.22 -25.35
CA ARG A 328 -3.10 -8.23 -24.33
C ARG A 328 -2.83 -7.14 -23.31
N SER A 329 -3.89 -6.62 -22.72
CA SER A 329 -3.81 -5.65 -21.65
C SER A 329 -4.95 -5.80 -20.67
N GLY A 330 -4.79 -5.22 -19.48
CA GLY A 330 -5.83 -5.21 -18.47
C GLY A 330 -5.46 -4.38 -17.25
N VAL A 331 -6.30 -4.47 -16.23
CA VAL A 331 -6.07 -3.85 -14.92
C VAL A 331 -5.52 -4.90 -13.97
N LEU A 332 -4.45 -4.59 -13.25
CA LEU A 332 -3.78 -5.53 -12.34
C LEU A 332 -4.68 -5.89 -11.15
N ASP A 333 -5.31 -4.89 -10.55
CA ASP A 333 -6.26 -5.06 -9.45
C ASP A 333 -7.60 -4.40 -9.80
N PRO A 334 -8.62 -5.18 -10.19
CA PRO A 334 -9.97 -4.66 -10.43
C PRO A 334 -10.62 -4.02 -9.19
N GLY A 335 -10.15 -4.37 -7.99
CA GLY A 335 -10.57 -3.78 -6.72
C GLY A 335 -10.12 -2.33 -6.55
N GLY A 336 -9.06 -1.92 -7.24
CA GLY A 336 -8.53 -0.55 -7.23
C GLY A 336 -7.82 -0.16 -5.93
N CYS A 337 -7.34 -1.13 -5.15
CA CYS A 337 -6.59 -0.92 -3.92
C CYS A 337 -5.09 -0.99 -4.17
N ALA A 338 -4.62 -1.87 -5.05
CA ALA A 338 -3.21 -1.99 -5.39
C ALA A 338 -2.74 -0.82 -6.26
N PHE A 339 -1.61 -0.21 -5.90
CA PHE A 339 -0.99 0.89 -6.63
C PHE A 339 0.54 0.82 -6.52
N ALA A 340 1.24 1.51 -7.43
CA ALA A 340 2.70 1.65 -7.43
C ALA A 340 3.43 0.31 -7.20
N PRO A 341 3.12 -0.74 -7.98
CA PRO A 341 3.81 -2.00 -7.80
C PRO A 341 5.28 -1.84 -8.15
N GLN A 342 6.08 -2.70 -7.55
CA GLN A 342 7.47 -2.96 -7.90
C GLN A 342 7.65 -4.47 -7.98
N ALA A 343 8.56 -4.91 -8.86
CA ALA A 343 8.82 -6.32 -9.05
C ALA A 343 10.31 -6.59 -9.14
N PHE A 344 10.68 -7.82 -8.82
CA PHE A 344 12.03 -8.36 -9.02
C PHE A 344 11.96 -9.85 -9.33
N THR A 345 13.08 -10.39 -9.79
CA THR A 345 13.30 -11.82 -9.93
C THR A 345 14.13 -12.33 -8.77
N ASP A 346 13.68 -13.40 -8.11
CA ASP A 346 14.48 -14.03 -7.08
C ASP A 346 15.43 -15.10 -7.63
N ALA A 347 16.30 -15.64 -6.76
CA ALA A 347 17.27 -16.68 -7.10
C ALA A 347 16.65 -18.00 -7.61
N ALA A 348 15.35 -18.22 -7.42
CA ALA A 348 14.62 -19.36 -7.96
C ALA A 348 13.98 -19.06 -9.34
N GLY A 349 14.26 -17.89 -9.92
CA GLY A 349 13.70 -17.43 -11.20
C GLY A 349 12.23 -17.00 -11.11
N ARG A 350 11.68 -16.81 -9.91
CA ARG A 350 10.28 -16.39 -9.73
C ARG A 350 10.18 -14.88 -9.89
N ARG A 351 9.14 -14.42 -10.61
CA ARG A 351 8.78 -13.00 -10.65
C ARG A 351 7.90 -12.67 -9.45
N ILE A 352 8.41 -11.84 -8.55
CA ILE A 352 7.69 -11.42 -7.34
C ILE A 352 7.30 -9.96 -7.52
N LEU A 353 6.01 -9.67 -7.37
CA LEU A 353 5.46 -8.32 -7.45
C LEU A 353 4.86 -7.95 -6.09
N PHE A 354 5.24 -6.79 -5.60
CA PHE A 354 4.67 -6.17 -4.41
C PHE A 354 4.02 -4.86 -4.79
N ALA A 355 2.83 -4.60 -4.27
CA ALA A 355 2.08 -3.38 -4.52
C ALA A 355 1.78 -2.64 -3.22
N TRP A 356 1.73 -1.32 -3.30
CA TRP A 356 1.17 -0.51 -2.23
C TRP A 356 -0.34 -0.69 -2.20
N LEU A 357 -0.87 -1.21 -1.10
CA LEU A 357 -2.31 -1.22 -0.85
C LEU A 357 -2.73 0.15 -0.34
N ARG A 358 -3.33 0.95 -1.23
CA ARG A 358 -3.96 2.21 -0.88
C ARG A 358 -5.17 1.93 -0.01
N GLU A 359 -5.38 2.76 1.00
CA GLU A 359 -6.65 2.81 1.73
C GLU A 359 -7.76 3.30 0.79
N ASN A 360 -8.31 2.41 -0.04
CA ASN A 360 -9.43 2.71 -0.92
C ASN A 360 -10.71 2.12 -0.34
N ARG A 361 -11.33 2.87 0.58
CA ARG A 361 -12.54 2.43 1.31
C ARG A 361 -13.82 2.44 0.48
N ALA A 362 -13.77 2.89 -0.77
CA ALA A 362 -14.95 2.94 -1.65
C ALA A 362 -15.37 1.55 -2.20
N ARG A 363 -14.48 0.54 -2.20
CA ARG A 363 -14.77 -0.81 -2.75
C ARG A 363 -14.49 -1.99 -1.82
N ALA A 364 -13.68 -1.81 -0.77
CA ALA A 364 -13.35 -2.86 0.20
C ALA A 364 -14.59 -3.41 0.95
N ALA A 365 -15.73 -2.71 0.92
CA ALA A 365 -16.98 -3.18 1.50
C ALA A 365 -17.66 -4.34 0.73
N ARG A 366 -17.13 -4.80 -0.42
CA ARG A 366 -17.79 -5.86 -1.21
C ARG A 366 -17.04 -7.19 -1.36
N ARG A 367 -15.73 -7.28 -1.07
CA ARG A 367 -15.01 -8.57 -1.16
C ARG A 367 -13.82 -8.62 -0.21
N VAL A 368 -14.05 -9.08 1.02
CA VAL A 368 -12.99 -9.70 1.82
C VAL A 368 -13.06 -11.20 1.53
N VAL A 369 -12.41 -11.63 0.45
CA VAL A 369 -11.95 -13.02 0.27
C VAL A 369 -10.60 -12.95 -0.44
N ASP A 370 -9.56 -13.17 0.35
CA ASP A 370 -8.26 -13.80 0.05
C ASP A 370 -7.83 -13.91 -1.42
N VAL A 371 -6.73 -13.24 -1.83
CA VAL A 371 -5.87 -13.72 -2.92
C VAL A 371 -4.43 -13.16 -2.82
N GLY A 372 -3.49 -13.95 -2.31
CA GLY A 372 -2.10 -13.91 -2.76
C GLY A 372 -2.00 -14.64 -4.11
N ARG A 373 -1.66 -13.93 -5.20
CA ARG A 373 -1.55 -14.53 -6.55
C ARG A 373 -0.09 -14.69 -6.95
N SER A 374 0.36 -15.94 -7.06
CA SER A 374 1.57 -16.31 -7.80
C SER A 374 1.22 -16.32 -9.29
N LEU A 375 1.92 -15.51 -10.10
CA LEU A 375 1.85 -15.60 -11.56
C LEU A 375 2.70 -16.79 -12.01
N ARG A 376 2.05 -17.90 -12.37
CA ARG A 376 2.69 -18.99 -13.14
C ARG A 376 2.11 -18.99 -14.55
N GLY A 377 2.96 -19.10 -15.56
CA GLY A 377 2.54 -19.23 -16.95
C GLY A 377 1.67 -20.48 -17.13
N ALA A 378 0.43 -20.30 -17.57
CA ALA A 378 -0.44 -21.40 -17.93
C ALA A 378 -0.06 -21.93 -19.32
N ARG A 379 0.14 -23.25 -19.44
CA ARG A 379 0.16 -23.95 -20.73
C ARG A 379 -1.24 -23.90 -21.36
N PRO A 380 -1.39 -23.82 -22.69
CA PRO A 380 -2.69 -23.86 -23.32
C PRO A 380 -3.33 -25.25 -23.12
N GLY A 381 -4.49 -25.29 -22.48
CA GLY A 381 -5.37 -26.46 -22.46
C GLY A 381 -6.15 -26.56 -23.79
N PRO A 382 -6.66 -27.75 -24.14
CA PRO A 382 -7.33 -27.98 -25.42
C PRO A 382 -8.63 -27.18 -25.52
N ALA A 383 -8.95 -26.78 -26.76
CA ALA A 383 -10.14 -26.00 -27.08
C ALA A 383 -11.43 -26.72 -26.66
N LEU A 384 -12.27 -26.03 -25.89
CA LEU A 384 -13.62 -26.49 -25.54
C LEU A 384 -14.52 -26.33 -26.78
N GLY A 385 -15.13 -27.43 -27.22
CA GLY A 385 -16.11 -27.46 -28.31
C GLY A 385 -17.42 -26.75 -27.95
N PRO A 386 -18.32 -26.54 -28.95
CA PRO A 386 -19.54 -25.76 -28.77
C PRO A 386 -20.55 -26.48 -27.84
N PRO A 387 -21.39 -25.71 -27.11
CA PRO A 387 -22.33 -26.23 -26.12
C PRO A 387 -23.50 -26.99 -26.77
N SER A 388 -23.90 -28.10 -26.14
CA SER A 388 -25.08 -28.89 -26.51
C SER A 388 -26.39 -28.18 -26.12
N PRO A 389 -27.49 -28.35 -26.88
CA PRO A 389 -28.77 -27.73 -26.58
C PRO A 389 -29.47 -28.40 -25.36
N PRO A 390 -30.37 -27.67 -24.67
CA PRO A 390 -31.00 -28.13 -23.43
C PRO A 390 -32.02 -29.26 -23.68
N PRO A 391 -32.22 -30.16 -22.69
CA PRO A 391 -33.25 -31.20 -22.76
C PRO A 391 -34.64 -30.59 -22.64
N GLY A 392 -35.59 -31.19 -23.37
CA GLY A 392 -36.99 -30.76 -23.45
C GLY A 392 -37.87 -31.14 -22.27
#